data_AF-A0A2V5QTJ3-F1
#
_entry.id   AF-A0A2V5QTJ3-F1
#
_cell.length_a   1.000
_cell.length_b   1.000
_cell.length_c   1.000
_cell.angle_alpha   90.00
_cell.angle_beta   90.00
_cell.angle_gamma   90.00
#
_symmetry.space_group_name_H-M   'P 1'
#
loop_
_entity.id
_entity.type
_entity.pdbx_description
1 polymer ?
#
loop_
_entity_poly.entity_id
_entity_poly.type
_entity_poly.pdbx_seq_one_letter_code
_entity_poly.pdbx_strand_id
1 'polypeptide(L)'
;MVQSANSKVVLPGGNLVYGSLAQNPRGEESSPEDYWTVDAIRGHSFYRVLSSRSPVANTLNLDDAKSLQDLALAQDMTRGVILDSIFRQADRLGNISIDELQHYVTTEGEVKWDDKVSDKDKADAVSPIQSLKRIIYKDNDDGMNWGRNSISVSPILADTHHIDQTVYNRLQWLAGLMQDSEAGSAAKIKDYFVNVVHISGENYDQMRSSLINEAASLKSRLDSKDIQLDVDFEGTMKKLYAKEIEAAQAKNANTTPSPSPNNVTSAPSPQN
;
A
#
# COMPACT_ATOMS: atom_id res chain seq x y z
N MET A 1 -15.41 -21.46 -2.68
CA MET A 1 -13.95 -21.35 -2.49
C MET A 1 -13.29 -21.34 -3.86
N VAL A 2 -12.74 -20.19 -4.27
CA VAL A 2 -11.73 -20.15 -5.33
C VAL A 2 -10.45 -19.77 -4.60
N GLN A 3 -9.53 -20.73 -4.47
CA GLN A 3 -8.16 -20.43 -4.07
C GLN A 3 -7.58 -19.52 -5.15
N SER A 4 -6.97 -18.40 -4.73
CA SER A 4 -6.08 -17.59 -5.56
C SER A 4 -4.89 -18.47 -5.97
N ALA A 5 -5.09 -19.24 -7.03
CA ALA A 5 -4.03 -19.90 -7.75
C ALA A 5 -3.52 -18.87 -8.75
N ASN A 6 -2.23 -18.52 -8.63
CA ASN A 6 -1.47 -17.73 -9.59
C ASN A 6 -2.08 -17.83 -11.00
N SER A 7 -2.67 -16.73 -11.48
CA SER A 7 -3.34 -16.69 -12.76
C SER A 7 -2.32 -16.81 -13.89
N LYS A 8 -2.09 -18.06 -14.32
CA LYS A 8 -1.25 -18.41 -15.47
C LYS A 8 -2.09 -18.21 -16.73
N VAL A 9 -1.65 -17.32 -17.62
CA VAL A 9 -2.20 -17.23 -18.97
C VAL A 9 -1.26 -17.97 -19.92
N VAL A 10 -1.78 -18.95 -20.65
CA VAL A 10 -1.03 -19.69 -21.67
C VAL A 10 -1.39 -19.10 -23.04
N LEU A 11 -0.42 -18.55 -23.74
CA LEU A 11 -0.60 -18.02 -25.09
C LEU A 11 -0.60 -19.14 -26.16
N PRO A 12 -1.17 -18.90 -27.36
CA PRO A 12 -0.98 -19.78 -28.51
C PRO A 12 0.52 -19.98 -28.79
N GLY A 13 1.00 -21.22 -28.72
CA GLY A 13 2.43 -21.56 -28.80
C GLY A 13 3.05 -22.08 -27.51
N GLY A 14 2.29 -22.15 -26.40
CA GLY A 14 2.74 -22.78 -25.14
C GLY A 14 3.55 -21.86 -24.23
N ASN A 15 3.69 -20.58 -24.58
CA ASN A 15 4.35 -19.58 -23.75
C ASN A 15 3.47 -19.24 -22.52
N LEU A 16 4.06 -19.33 -21.34
CA LEU A 16 3.45 -18.98 -20.07
C LEU A 16 3.71 -17.49 -19.79
N VAL A 17 2.64 -16.70 -19.72
CA VAL A 17 2.71 -15.33 -19.21
C VAL A 17 2.34 -15.38 -17.73
N TYR A 18 3.28 -14.90 -16.91
CA TYR A 18 3.07 -14.65 -15.49
C TYR A 18 2.71 -13.18 -15.33
N GLY A 19 1.56 -12.92 -14.72
CA GLY A 19 1.13 -11.57 -14.37
C GLY A 19 0.11 -11.64 -13.24
N SER A 20 -0.03 -10.56 -12.48
CA SER A 20 -1.21 -10.38 -11.64
C SER A 20 -2.41 -10.17 -12.56
N LEU A 21 -3.47 -10.99 -12.41
CA LEU A 21 -4.79 -10.57 -12.86
C LEU A 21 -5.12 -9.30 -12.06
N ALA A 22 -4.96 -8.14 -12.69
CA ALA A 22 -5.62 -6.94 -12.19
C ALA A 22 -7.11 -7.25 -12.30
N GLN A 23 -7.77 -7.41 -11.15
CA GLN A 23 -9.22 -7.40 -11.12
C GLN A 23 -9.60 -6.03 -11.68
N ASN A 24 -10.28 -6.01 -12.84
CA ASN A 24 -10.86 -4.79 -13.37
C ASN A 24 -12.29 -4.72 -12.81
N PRO A 25 -12.50 -4.08 -11.64
CA PRO A 25 -13.80 -4.06 -11.01
C PRO A 25 -14.81 -3.37 -11.93
N ARG A 26 -15.98 -3.99 -12.05
CA ARG A 26 -17.10 -3.56 -12.91
C ARG A 26 -18.24 -3.05 -12.03
N GLY A 27 -18.88 -1.95 -12.44
CA GLY A 27 -20.06 -1.40 -11.74
C GLY A 27 -19.80 -0.19 -10.84
N GLU A 28 -18.60 0.38 -10.90
CA GLU A 28 -18.24 1.59 -10.15
C GLU A 28 -18.66 2.85 -10.91
N GLU A 29 -18.96 3.93 -10.18
CA GLU A 29 -19.14 5.24 -10.78
C GLU A 29 -17.77 5.75 -11.25
N SER A 30 -17.61 5.88 -12.57
CA SER A 30 -16.49 6.62 -13.15
C SER A 30 -16.63 8.06 -12.69
N SER A 31 -15.73 8.53 -11.82
CA SER A 31 -15.64 9.95 -11.48
C SER A 31 -14.31 10.53 -11.97
N PRO A 32 -14.17 10.70 -13.31
CA PRO A 32 -12.91 11.07 -13.96
C PRO A 32 -12.41 12.44 -13.53
N GLU A 33 -13.32 13.36 -13.21
CA GLU A 33 -13.00 14.76 -12.91
C GLU A 33 -12.82 15.04 -11.42
N ASP A 34 -13.42 14.22 -10.55
CA ASP A 34 -13.47 14.51 -9.11
C ASP A 34 -12.15 14.25 -8.39
N TYR A 35 -11.25 13.41 -8.91
CA TYR A 35 -10.13 12.92 -8.09
C TYR A 35 -8.72 13.22 -8.61
N TRP A 36 -8.52 13.69 -9.84
CA TRP A 36 -7.14 13.73 -10.39
C TRP A 36 -6.70 14.98 -11.15
N THR A 37 -7.56 15.99 -11.28
CA THR A 37 -7.06 17.33 -11.61
C THR A 37 -6.51 17.97 -10.33
N VAL A 38 -5.56 18.91 -10.47
CA VAL A 38 -5.00 19.65 -9.31
C VAL A 38 -6.12 20.30 -8.50
N ASP A 39 -7.06 20.95 -9.16
CA ASP A 39 -8.18 21.64 -8.50
C ASP A 39 -9.15 20.67 -7.85
N ALA A 40 -9.43 19.52 -8.47
CA ALA A 40 -10.30 18.52 -7.90
C ALA A 40 -9.68 17.88 -6.64
N ILE A 41 -8.39 17.51 -6.69
CA ILE A 41 -7.66 17.00 -5.54
C ILE A 41 -7.71 18.01 -4.39
N ARG A 42 -7.45 19.29 -4.68
CA ARG A 42 -7.52 20.40 -3.70
C ARG A 42 -8.90 20.60 -3.09
N GLY A 43 -9.96 20.22 -3.81
CA GLY A 43 -11.34 20.29 -3.35
C GLY A 43 -11.71 19.26 -2.30
N HIS A 44 -10.93 18.19 -2.12
CA HIS A 44 -11.24 17.12 -1.16
C HIS A 44 -10.76 17.43 0.26
N SER A 45 -11.51 16.91 1.24
CA SER A 45 -11.18 17.06 2.67
C SER A 45 -9.82 16.47 3.04
N PHE A 46 -9.40 15.37 2.40
CA PHE A 46 -8.09 14.76 2.65
C PHE A 46 -6.93 15.65 2.21
N TYR A 47 -7.12 16.59 1.26
CA TYR A 47 -6.02 17.43 0.79
C TYR A 47 -5.48 18.35 1.89
N ARG A 48 -6.31 18.74 2.86
CA ARG A 48 -5.83 19.48 4.05
C ARG A 48 -4.84 18.66 4.88
N VAL A 49 -4.98 17.34 4.87
CA VAL A 49 -4.06 16.42 5.56
C VAL A 49 -2.71 16.44 4.84
N LEU A 50 -2.71 16.43 3.51
CA LEU A 50 -1.50 16.44 2.70
C LEU A 50 -0.77 17.79 2.71
N SER A 51 -1.53 18.89 2.60
CA SER A 51 -0.98 20.25 2.41
C SER A 51 -0.69 21.02 3.70
N SER A 52 -1.14 20.51 4.85
CA SER A 52 -0.79 21.10 6.14
C SER A 52 0.72 20.97 6.38
N ARG A 53 1.33 21.93 7.07
CA ARG A 53 2.69 21.79 7.61
C ARG A 53 2.72 21.27 9.04
N SER A 54 1.56 21.17 9.67
CA SER A 54 1.43 20.64 11.03
C SER A 54 1.29 19.12 10.98
N PRO A 55 1.84 18.37 11.95
CA PRO A 55 1.66 16.92 12.04
C PRO A 55 0.21 16.48 11.77
N VAL A 56 0.02 15.30 11.16
CA VAL A 56 -1.31 14.77 10.82
C VAL A 56 -2.24 14.74 12.05
N ALA A 57 -1.70 14.40 13.23
CA ALA A 57 -2.43 14.37 14.49
C ALA A 57 -2.97 15.74 14.96
N ASN A 58 -2.43 16.85 14.44
CA ASN A 58 -2.96 18.20 14.70
C ASN A 58 -4.06 18.58 13.70
N THR A 59 -4.14 17.88 12.56
CA THR A 59 -5.10 18.12 11.50
C THR A 59 -6.33 17.22 11.63
N LEU A 60 -6.14 15.98 12.11
CA LEU A 60 -7.16 14.98 12.32
C LEU A 60 -7.23 14.55 13.79
N ASN A 61 -8.44 14.32 14.30
CA ASN A 61 -8.61 13.65 15.59
C ASN A 61 -8.42 12.13 15.40
N LEU A 62 -7.17 11.66 15.55
CA LEU A 62 -6.80 10.25 15.35
C LEU A 62 -7.35 9.29 16.43
N ASP A 63 -8.03 9.82 17.46
CA ASP A 63 -8.77 9.03 18.44
C ASP A 63 -10.27 8.86 18.07
N ASP A 64 -10.69 9.43 16.92
CA ASP A 64 -12.03 9.27 16.34
C ASP A 64 -11.94 8.53 15.00
N ALA A 65 -12.70 7.44 14.87
CA ALA A 65 -12.81 6.64 13.66
C ALA A 65 -13.24 7.45 12.42
N LYS A 66 -13.94 8.58 12.58
CA LYS A 66 -14.29 9.48 11.47
C LYS A 66 -13.07 10.03 10.73
N SER A 67 -11.92 10.13 11.40
CA SER A 67 -10.67 10.59 10.78
C SER A 67 -10.08 9.60 9.78
N LEU A 68 -10.43 8.32 9.89
CA LEU A 68 -9.85 7.24 9.09
C LEU A 68 -10.12 7.40 7.59
N GLN A 69 -11.26 7.99 7.20
CA GLN A 69 -11.59 8.20 5.79
C GLN A 69 -10.63 9.20 5.13
N ASP A 70 -10.38 10.35 5.78
CA ASP A 70 -9.43 11.36 5.26
C ASP A 70 -8.01 10.80 5.27
N LEU A 71 -7.64 10.03 6.31
CA LEU A 71 -6.31 9.42 6.41
C LEU A 71 -6.07 8.36 5.33
N ALA A 72 -7.07 7.51 5.04
CA ALA A 72 -7.01 6.50 4.00
C ALA A 72 -6.85 7.13 2.61
N LEU A 73 -7.66 8.16 2.29
CA LEU A 73 -7.58 8.84 1.00
C LEU A 73 -6.28 9.65 0.85
N ALA A 74 -5.78 10.27 1.93
CA ALA A 74 -4.47 10.92 1.92
C ALA A 74 -3.34 9.92 1.62
N GLN A 75 -3.38 8.75 2.25
CA GLN A 75 -2.42 7.67 2.00
C GLN A 75 -2.47 7.19 0.55
N ASP A 76 -3.67 6.91 0.03
CA ASP A 76 -3.85 6.44 -1.34
C ASP A 76 -3.41 7.50 -2.35
N MET A 77 -3.87 8.75 -2.19
CA MET A 77 -3.51 9.87 -3.07
C MET A 77 -2.00 10.06 -3.18
N THR A 78 -1.29 10.06 -2.05
CA THR A 78 0.17 10.22 -2.03
C THR A 78 0.86 9.09 -2.78
N ARG A 79 0.38 7.85 -2.63
CA ARG A 79 0.91 6.69 -3.37
C ARG A 79 0.74 6.85 -4.87
N GLY A 80 -0.45 7.24 -5.34
CA GLY A 80 -0.70 7.41 -6.76
C GLY A 80 0.06 8.57 -7.38
N VAL A 81 0.17 9.71 -6.68
CA VAL A 81 0.91 10.87 -7.19
C VAL A 81 2.41 10.54 -7.33
N ILE A 82 2.98 9.81 -6.38
CA ILE A 82 4.37 9.30 -6.48
C ILE A 82 4.49 8.32 -7.66
N LEU A 83 3.55 7.38 -7.80
CA LEU A 83 3.55 6.40 -8.89
C LEU A 83 3.48 7.09 -10.27
N ASP A 84 2.58 8.05 -10.43
CA ASP A 84 2.38 8.81 -11.66
C ASP A 84 3.58 9.69 -11.98
N SER A 85 4.27 10.24 -10.97
CA SER A 85 5.53 10.96 -11.14
C SER A 85 6.63 10.05 -11.70
N ILE A 86 6.77 8.83 -11.15
CA ILE A 86 7.80 7.87 -11.56
C ILE A 86 7.55 7.31 -12.96
N PHE A 87 6.30 6.90 -13.23
CA PHE A 87 5.95 6.25 -14.50
C PHE A 87 5.49 7.23 -15.58
N ARG A 88 5.32 8.52 -15.25
CA ARG A 88 4.76 9.55 -16.16
C ARG A 88 3.44 9.10 -16.79
N GLN A 89 2.52 8.63 -15.96
CA GLN A 89 1.17 8.26 -16.43
C GLN A 89 0.53 9.48 -17.11
N ALA A 90 0.18 9.32 -18.38
CA ALA A 90 -0.40 10.38 -19.19
C ALA A 90 -1.93 10.42 -19.12
N ASP A 91 -2.57 9.27 -18.96
CA ASP A 91 -4.02 9.12 -19.05
C ASP A 91 -4.63 8.65 -17.72
N ARG A 92 -4.60 9.52 -16.72
CA ARG A 92 -5.17 9.20 -15.40
C ARG A 92 -6.65 9.58 -15.27
N LEU A 93 -7.14 10.52 -16.09
CA LEU A 93 -8.54 10.95 -16.06
C LEU A 93 -9.44 9.83 -16.58
N GLY A 94 -10.36 9.36 -15.75
CA GLY A 94 -11.22 8.21 -16.06
C GLY A 94 -10.62 6.84 -15.73
N ASN A 95 -9.32 6.80 -15.43
CA ASN A 95 -8.59 5.60 -15.03
C ASN A 95 -8.31 5.57 -13.52
N ILE A 96 -9.20 6.24 -12.76
CA ILE A 96 -9.32 6.16 -11.31
C ILE A 96 -10.75 5.83 -10.98
N SER A 97 -10.91 5.00 -9.96
CA SER A 97 -12.20 4.85 -9.31
C SER A 97 -12.09 4.93 -7.80
N ILE A 98 -13.25 4.99 -7.17
CA ILE A 98 -13.40 4.83 -5.74
C ILE A 98 -14.12 3.52 -5.48
N ASP A 99 -13.49 2.67 -4.68
CA ASP A 99 -14.14 1.47 -4.14
C ASP A 99 -14.39 1.64 -2.64
N GLU A 100 -15.45 1.04 -2.13
CA GLU A 100 -15.81 1.10 -0.72
C GLU A 100 -15.46 -0.22 -0.05
N LEU A 101 -14.31 -0.25 0.64
CA LEU A 101 -13.78 -1.47 1.25
C LEU A 101 -14.08 -1.52 2.75
N GLN A 102 -14.35 -2.72 3.24
CA GLN A 102 -14.67 -3.00 4.63
C GLN A 102 -13.40 -3.25 5.43
N HIS A 103 -13.00 -2.30 6.28
CA HIS A 103 -11.79 -2.33 7.08
C HIS A 103 -12.07 -2.77 8.52
N TYR A 104 -11.20 -3.61 9.07
CA TYR A 104 -11.33 -4.13 10.43
C TYR A 104 -9.99 -4.57 11.01
N VAL A 105 -9.93 -4.68 12.34
CA VAL A 105 -8.79 -5.23 13.06
C VAL A 105 -9.13 -6.64 13.54
N THR A 106 -8.21 -7.59 13.37
CA THR A 106 -8.37 -8.99 13.80
C THR A 106 -8.00 -9.19 15.27
N THR A 107 -8.30 -10.38 15.80
CA THR A 107 -7.85 -10.79 17.15
C THR A 107 -6.33 -10.76 17.31
N GLU A 108 -5.58 -10.96 16.22
CA GLU A 108 -4.11 -10.89 16.21
C GLU A 108 -3.58 -9.44 16.09
N GLY A 109 -4.47 -8.47 15.91
CA GLY A 109 -4.10 -7.06 15.73
C GLY A 109 -3.68 -6.73 14.30
N GLU A 110 -4.00 -7.57 13.32
CA GLU A 110 -3.80 -7.27 11.89
C GLU A 110 -4.92 -6.35 11.40
N VAL A 111 -4.59 -5.36 10.56
CA VAL A 111 -5.59 -4.55 9.87
C VAL A 111 -5.87 -5.20 8.52
N LYS A 112 -7.11 -5.60 8.30
CA LYS A 112 -7.59 -6.20 7.04
C LYS A 112 -8.58 -5.28 6.36
N TRP A 113 -8.70 -5.45 5.04
CA TRP A 113 -9.72 -4.81 4.23
C TRP A 113 -10.15 -5.74 3.11
N ASP A 114 -11.46 -5.85 2.91
CA ASP A 114 -12.06 -6.73 1.91
C ASP A 114 -13.26 -6.02 1.25
N ASP A 115 -13.60 -6.40 0.02
CA ASP A 115 -14.83 -5.96 -0.66
C ASP A 115 -16.08 -6.48 0.08
N LYS A 116 -15.99 -7.70 0.63
CA LYS A 116 -17.00 -8.35 1.46
C LYS A 116 -16.36 -9.16 2.57
N VAL A 117 -16.72 -8.85 3.81
CA VAL A 117 -16.25 -9.61 4.97
C VAL A 117 -17.09 -10.88 5.16
N SER A 118 -16.43 -12.04 5.18
CA SER A 118 -17.08 -13.32 5.43
C SER A 118 -17.55 -13.45 6.88
N ASP A 119 -18.50 -14.34 7.18
CA ASP A 119 -18.95 -14.53 8.58
C ASP A 119 -17.83 -15.03 9.49
N LYS A 120 -16.84 -15.75 8.93
CA LYS A 120 -15.62 -16.13 9.66
C LYS A 120 -14.81 -14.90 10.04
N ASP A 121 -14.59 -14.00 9.09
CA ASP A 121 -13.75 -12.81 9.32
C ASP A 121 -14.47 -11.79 10.21
N LYS A 122 -15.80 -11.70 10.12
CA LYS A 122 -16.61 -10.94 11.09
C LYS A 122 -16.44 -11.47 12.52
N ALA A 123 -16.33 -12.78 12.69
CA ALA A 123 -16.12 -13.39 14.00
C ALA A 123 -14.70 -13.18 14.54
N ASP A 124 -13.71 -12.97 13.66
CA ASP A 124 -12.32 -12.65 14.00
C ASP A 124 -12.10 -11.14 14.21
N ALA A 125 -13.01 -10.28 13.77
CA ALA A 125 -12.91 -8.84 13.93
C ALA A 125 -13.10 -8.41 15.41
N VAL A 126 -12.15 -7.66 15.95
CA VAL A 126 -12.23 -7.03 17.27
C VAL A 126 -12.64 -5.56 17.21
N SER A 127 -12.57 -4.94 16.03
CA SER A 127 -13.10 -3.61 15.77
C SER A 127 -14.47 -3.68 15.12
N PRO A 128 -15.26 -2.59 15.14
CA PRO A 128 -16.32 -2.40 14.15
C PRO A 128 -15.76 -2.53 12.73
N ILE A 129 -16.57 -3.10 11.84
CA ILE A 129 -16.26 -3.14 10.40
C ILE A 129 -16.61 -1.77 9.84
N GLN A 130 -15.61 -1.09 9.31
CA GLN A 130 -15.74 0.27 8.80
C GLN A 130 -15.71 0.26 7.28
N SER A 131 -16.76 0.80 6.67
CA SER A 131 -16.83 1.00 5.23
C SER A 131 -16.08 2.29 4.89
N LEU A 132 -14.95 2.18 4.19
CA LEU A 132 -14.12 3.32 3.81
C LEU A 132 -13.86 3.32 2.31
N LYS A 133 -14.01 4.50 1.71
CA LYS A 133 -13.63 4.77 0.33
C LYS A 133 -12.12 4.67 0.16
N ARG A 134 -11.67 3.97 -0.88
CA ARG A 134 -10.28 3.78 -1.28
C ARG A 134 -10.11 4.17 -2.76
N ILE A 135 -8.98 4.77 -3.08
CA ILE A 135 -8.67 5.15 -4.47
C ILE A 135 -8.08 3.93 -5.18
N ILE A 136 -8.68 3.54 -6.30
CA ILE A 136 -8.20 2.43 -7.14
C ILE A 136 -7.62 3.00 -8.43
N TYR A 137 -6.34 2.70 -8.67
CA TYR A 137 -5.61 3.09 -9.87
C TYR A 137 -5.79 2.05 -10.98
N LYS A 138 -6.52 2.41 -12.04
CA LYS A 138 -6.81 1.55 -13.19
C LYS A 138 -5.97 1.93 -14.40
N ASP A 139 -6.04 1.07 -15.41
CA ASP A 139 -5.57 1.32 -16.79
C ASP A 139 -4.25 2.12 -16.81
N ASN A 140 -3.25 1.47 -16.21
CA ASN A 140 -1.91 2.01 -15.96
C ASN A 140 -0.98 1.85 -17.18
N ASP A 141 -1.54 1.63 -18.37
CA ASP A 141 -0.83 1.23 -19.58
C ASP A 141 -0.38 2.39 -20.48
N ASP A 142 -0.85 3.63 -20.24
CA ASP A 142 -0.34 4.86 -20.89
C ASP A 142 0.79 5.55 -20.10
N GLY A 143 1.43 4.81 -19.20
CA GLY A 143 2.69 5.19 -18.57
C GLY A 143 3.90 4.94 -19.47
N MET A 144 5.05 5.50 -19.09
CA MET A 144 6.35 5.35 -19.77
C MET A 144 6.33 5.86 -21.22
N ASN A 145 5.45 6.82 -21.51
CA ASN A 145 5.40 7.53 -22.79
C ASN A 145 6.24 8.82 -22.70
N TRP A 146 7.56 8.66 -22.63
CA TRP A 146 8.49 9.74 -22.26
C TRP A 146 8.53 10.94 -23.22
N GLY A 147 7.98 10.79 -24.43
CA GLY A 147 7.89 11.86 -25.44
C GLY A 147 6.57 12.65 -25.44
N ARG A 148 5.58 12.31 -24.61
CA ARG A 148 4.29 13.01 -24.54
C ARG A 148 4.18 13.92 -23.32
N ASN A 149 3.30 14.92 -23.43
CA ASN A 149 2.81 15.66 -22.28
C ASN A 149 1.92 14.72 -21.46
N SER A 150 2.18 14.63 -20.16
CA SER A 150 1.37 13.90 -19.20
C SER A 150 0.56 14.86 -18.35
N ILE A 151 -0.58 14.42 -17.82
CA ILE A 151 -1.28 15.18 -16.78
C ILE A 151 -0.37 15.23 -15.55
N SER A 152 0.17 16.42 -15.26
CA SER A 152 1.13 16.59 -14.18
C SER A 152 0.38 16.88 -12.87
N VAL A 153 0.40 15.89 -11.98
CA VAL A 153 0.06 16.04 -10.56
C VAL A 153 1.28 16.43 -9.72
N SER A 154 2.39 16.83 -10.36
CA SER A 154 3.59 17.31 -9.67
C SER A 154 3.32 18.49 -8.71
N PRO A 155 2.39 19.42 -8.99
CA PRO A 155 1.99 20.44 -7.99
C PRO A 155 1.42 19.83 -6.71
N ILE A 156 0.66 18.73 -6.80
CA ILE A 156 0.15 18.04 -5.61
C ILE A 156 1.29 17.43 -4.82
N LEU A 157 2.26 16.80 -5.48
CA LEU A 157 3.43 16.25 -4.79
C LEU A 157 4.26 17.33 -4.09
N ALA A 158 4.41 18.49 -4.73
CA ALA A 158 5.10 19.64 -4.16
C ALA A 158 4.38 20.21 -2.92
N ASP A 159 3.05 20.19 -2.93
CA ASP A 159 2.22 20.61 -1.80
C ASP A 159 2.14 19.55 -0.69
N THR A 160 2.43 18.27 -0.98
CA THR A 160 2.35 17.18 0.01
C THR A 160 3.49 17.26 1.02
N HIS A 161 3.13 17.40 2.30
CA HIS A 161 4.02 17.48 3.45
C HIS A 161 3.99 16.22 4.34
N HIS A 162 3.16 15.24 4.02
CA HIS A 162 2.92 14.06 4.86
C HIS A 162 2.93 12.79 4.02
N ILE A 163 3.78 11.81 4.38
CA ILE A 163 3.98 10.57 3.63
C ILE A 163 3.91 9.36 4.57
N ASP A 164 3.45 8.24 4.02
CA ASP A 164 3.51 6.95 4.69
C ASP A 164 4.95 6.43 4.79
N GLN A 165 5.40 6.14 6.02
CA GLN A 165 6.76 5.68 6.30
C GLN A 165 7.14 4.41 5.53
N THR A 166 6.19 3.49 5.33
CA THR A 166 6.43 2.23 4.62
C THR A 166 6.66 2.49 3.13
N VAL A 167 5.86 3.36 2.51
CA VAL A 167 6.02 3.76 1.11
C VAL A 167 7.35 4.49 0.92
N TYR A 168 7.68 5.44 1.79
CA TYR A 168 8.96 6.13 1.77
C TYR A 168 10.12 5.13 1.84
N ASN A 169 10.13 4.24 2.82
CA ASN A 169 11.20 3.25 3.00
C ASN A 169 11.35 2.31 1.81
N ARG A 170 10.24 1.81 1.25
CA ARG A 170 10.26 0.94 0.07
C ARG A 170 10.82 1.66 -1.15
N LEU A 171 10.46 2.92 -1.34
CA LEU A 171 10.99 3.73 -2.44
C LEU A 171 12.50 3.97 -2.29
N GLN A 172 12.96 4.37 -1.09
CA GLN A 172 14.39 4.55 -0.81
C GLN A 172 15.18 3.25 -0.99
N TRP A 173 14.63 2.13 -0.51
CA TRP A 173 15.25 0.81 -0.67
C TRP A 173 15.38 0.41 -2.13
N LEU A 174 14.30 0.53 -2.92
CA LEU A 174 14.33 0.19 -4.35
C LEU A 174 15.28 1.12 -5.13
N ALA A 175 15.30 2.42 -4.82
CA ALA A 175 16.26 3.35 -5.39
C ALA A 175 17.70 2.94 -5.09
N GLY A 176 18.00 2.58 -3.84
CA GLY A 176 19.29 2.05 -3.42
C GLY A 176 19.69 0.81 -4.22
N LEU A 177 18.80 -0.17 -4.35
CA LEU A 177 19.07 -1.38 -5.14
C LEU A 177 19.34 -1.06 -6.62
N MET A 178 18.59 -0.12 -7.21
CA MET A 178 18.82 0.36 -8.57
C MET A 178 20.14 1.15 -8.72
N GLN A 179 20.76 1.56 -7.62
CA GLN A 179 22.05 2.26 -7.54
C GLN A 179 23.19 1.38 -7.01
N ASP A 180 23.02 0.04 -6.99
CA ASP A 180 24.01 -0.90 -6.47
C ASP A 180 24.36 -0.69 -4.98
N SER A 181 23.37 -0.34 -4.15
CA SER A 181 23.56 -0.35 -2.68
C SER A 181 23.93 -1.74 -2.14
N GLU A 182 23.58 -2.79 -2.89
CA GLU A 182 24.07 -4.15 -2.72
C GLU A 182 24.85 -4.55 -3.99
N ALA A 183 25.95 -5.29 -3.84
CA ALA A 183 26.82 -5.61 -4.97
C ALA A 183 26.06 -6.35 -6.10
N GLY A 184 25.95 -5.68 -7.25
CA GLY A 184 25.28 -6.20 -8.45
C GLY A 184 23.75 -6.17 -8.38
N SER A 185 23.14 -5.46 -7.43
CA SER A 185 21.68 -5.34 -7.35
C SER A 185 21.10 -4.58 -8.55
N ALA A 186 21.75 -3.54 -9.07
CA ALA A 186 21.22 -2.77 -10.18
C ALA A 186 21.09 -3.61 -11.45
N ALA A 187 22.06 -4.50 -11.70
CA ALA A 187 22.02 -5.44 -12.80
C ALA A 187 20.88 -6.47 -12.64
N LYS A 188 20.69 -7.03 -11.44
CA LYS A 188 19.60 -7.98 -11.14
C LYS A 188 18.23 -7.33 -11.26
N ILE A 189 18.09 -6.09 -10.79
CA ILE A 189 16.84 -5.34 -10.91
C ILE A 189 16.55 -5.04 -12.39
N LYS A 190 17.55 -4.58 -13.17
CA LYS A 190 17.39 -4.40 -14.62
C LYS A 190 16.97 -5.68 -15.31
N ASP A 191 17.63 -6.79 -15.00
CA ASP A 191 17.30 -8.11 -15.54
C ASP A 191 15.84 -8.50 -15.24
N TYR A 192 15.38 -8.33 -13.99
CA TYR A 192 13.99 -8.57 -13.63
C TYR A 192 13.01 -7.71 -14.44
N PHE A 193 13.23 -6.40 -14.52
CA PHE A 193 12.32 -5.51 -15.25
C PHE A 193 12.31 -5.78 -16.77
N VAL A 194 13.47 -6.08 -17.36
CA VAL A 194 13.59 -6.29 -18.80
C VAL A 194 13.12 -7.70 -19.21
N ASN A 195 13.46 -8.73 -18.44
CA ASN A 195 13.23 -10.12 -18.84
C ASN A 195 12.02 -10.77 -18.16
N VAL A 196 11.57 -10.26 -17.01
CA VAL A 196 10.38 -10.78 -16.31
C VAL A 196 9.19 -9.85 -16.51
N VAL A 197 9.37 -8.54 -16.31
CA VAL A 197 8.29 -7.55 -16.49
C VAL A 197 8.15 -7.12 -17.96
N HIS A 198 9.12 -7.45 -18.81
CA HIS A 198 9.11 -7.17 -20.25
C HIS A 198 9.05 -5.68 -20.61
N ILE A 199 9.67 -4.81 -19.79
CA ILE A 199 9.89 -3.40 -20.12
C ILE A 199 11.13 -3.29 -21.03
N SER A 200 11.09 -2.43 -22.06
CA SER A 200 12.27 -2.19 -22.89
C SER A 200 13.44 -1.64 -22.06
N GLY A 201 14.67 -1.91 -22.48
CA GLY A 201 15.86 -1.39 -21.77
C GLY A 201 15.87 0.13 -21.65
N GLU A 202 15.42 0.84 -22.69
CA GLU A 202 15.28 2.31 -22.68
C GLU A 202 14.23 2.79 -21.68
N ASN A 203 13.03 2.20 -21.70
CA ASN A 203 11.97 2.56 -20.74
C ASN A 203 12.39 2.24 -19.31
N TYR A 204 13.11 1.14 -19.08
CA TYR A 204 13.70 0.84 -17.78
C TYR A 204 14.68 1.94 -17.35
N ASP A 205 15.59 2.37 -18.21
CA ASP A 205 16.60 3.37 -17.85
C ASP A 205 15.96 4.73 -17.51
N GLN A 206 14.89 5.11 -18.22
CA GLN A 206 14.10 6.32 -17.94
C GLN A 206 13.25 6.21 -16.66
N MET A 207 12.56 5.08 -16.47
CA MET A 207 11.82 4.78 -15.24
C MET A 207 12.75 4.77 -14.02
N ARG A 208 13.90 4.09 -14.12
CA ARG A 208 14.94 4.06 -13.09
C ARG A 208 15.40 5.47 -12.73
N SER A 209 15.68 6.30 -13.74
CA SER A 209 16.10 7.69 -13.52
C SER A 209 15.03 8.49 -12.77
N SER A 210 13.77 8.35 -13.18
CA SER A 210 12.62 9.02 -12.53
C SER A 210 12.44 8.56 -11.08
N LEU A 211 12.54 7.25 -10.82
CA LEU A 211 12.45 6.67 -9.48
C LEU A 211 13.55 7.18 -8.56
N ILE A 212 14.80 7.17 -9.03
CA ILE A 212 15.95 7.66 -8.23
C ILE A 212 15.79 9.15 -7.92
N ASN A 213 15.36 9.95 -8.91
CA ASN A 213 15.14 11.38 -8.72
C ASN A 213 14.02 11.66 -7.71
N GLU A 214 12.91 10.92 -7.78
CA GLU A 214 11.81 11.05 -6.83
C GLU A 214 12.24 10.64 -5.41
N ALA A 215 12.95 9.52 -5.28
CA ALA A 215 13.50 9.08 -4.00
C ALA A 215 14.45 10.13 -3.40
N ALA A 216 15.35 10.69 -4.20
CA ALA A 216 16.27 11.75 -3.77
C ALA A 216 15.53 13.04 -3.38
N SER A 217 14.50 13.42 -4.13
CA SER A 217 13.63 14.57 -3.84
C SER A 217 12.95 14.41 -2.48
N LEU A 218 12.26 13.28 -2.24
CA LEU A 218 11.61 13.01 -0.97
C LEU A 218 12.60 12.96 0.20
N LYS A 219 13.77 12.35 0.00
CA LYS A 219 14.81 12.32 1.03
C LYS A 219 15.29 13.72 1.39
N SER A 220 15.56 14.57 0.40
CA SER A 220 15.97 15.97 0.63
C SER A 220 14.89 16.76 1.39
N ARG A 221 13.62 16.57 1.03
CA ARG A 221 12.48 17.19 1.70
C ARG A 221 12.32 16.69 3.14
N LEU A 222 12.61 15.42 3.40
CA LEU A 222 12.60 14.87 4.77
C LEU A 222 13.74 15.46 5.60
N ASP A 223 14.96 15.48 5.05
CA ASP A 223 16.15 16.00 5.73
C ASP A 223 16.00 17.50 6.07
N SER A 224 15.29 18.26 5.21
CA SER A 224 14.96 19.68 5.42
C SER A 224 13.71 19.92 6.27
N LYS A 225 13.05 18.85 6.74
CA LYS A 225 11.79 18.89 7.52
C LYS A 225 10.62 19.54 6.77
N ASP A 226 10.68 19.54 5.44
CA ASP A 226 9.57 19.94 4.59
C ASP A 226 8.49 18.85 4.53
N ILE A 227 8.86 17.58 4.66
CA ILE A 227 7.90 16.48 4.82
C ILE A 227 8.06 15.76 6.16
N GLN A 228 6.98 15.11 6.61
CA GLN A 228 6.91 14.24 7.77
C GLN A 228 6.43 12.84 7.35
N LEU A 229 6.85 11.82 8.12
CA LEU A 229 6.50 10.42 7.87
C LEU A 229 5.43 9.97 8.88
N ASP A 230 4.27 10.62 8.85
CA ASP A 230 3.21 10.53 9.87
C ASP A 230 1.81 10.25 9.28
N VAL A 231 1.73 9.84 8.01
CA VAL A 231 0.53 9.19 7.46
C VAL A 231 0.57 7.72 7.84
N ASP A 232 -0.16 7.33 8.87
CA ASP A 232 -0.16 5.96 9.38
C ASP A 232 -1.59 5.44 9.62
N PHE A 233 -2.25 5.01 8.54
CA PHE A 233 -3.60 4.45 8.61
C PHE A 233 -3.66 3.17 9.46
N GLU A 234 -2.74 2.24 9.23
CA GLU A 234 -2.72 0.94 9.91
C GLU A 234 -2.42 1.10 11.40
N GLY A 235 -1.40 1.89 11.76
CA GLY A 235 -1.08 2.17 13.15
C GLY A 235 -2.18 2.95 13.86
N THR A 236 -2.87 3.87 13.16
CA THR A 236 -4.05 4.56 13.73
C THR A 236 -5.19 3.59 14.03
N MET A 237 -5.51 2.67 13.11
CA MET A 237 -6.52 1.62 13.34
C MET A 237 -6.16 0.75 14.55
N LYS A 238 -4.89 0.30 14.64
CA LYS A 238 -4.43 -0.51 15.78
C LYS A 238 -4.50 0.28 17.10
N LYS A 239 -4.15 1.56 17.08
CA LYS A 239 -4.21 2.43 18.26
C LYS A 239 -5.65 2.62 18.74
N LEU A 240 -6.59 2.87 17.82
CA LEU A 240 -8.02 3.05 18.13
C LEU A 240 -8.61 1.84 18.84
N TYR A 241 -8.19 0.63 18.45
CA TYR A 241 -8.75 -0.64 18.95
C TYR A 241 -7.77 -1.43 19.82
N ALA A 242 -6.74 -0.78 20.39
CA ALA A 242 -5.69 -1.46 21.14
C ALA A 242 -6.24 -2.26 22.34
N LYS A 243 -7.26 -1.71 23.03
CA LYS A 243 -7.87 -2.38 24.19
C LYS A 243 -8.62 -3.66 23.79
N GLU A 244 -9.30 -3.63 22.65
CA GLU A 244 -10.03 -4.76 22.09
C GLU A 244 -9.08 -5.86 21.63
N ILE A 245 -7.96 -5.49 21.00
CA ILE A 245 -6.88 -6.41 20.61
C ILE A 245 -6.29 -7.10 21.86
N GLU A 246 -5.88 -6.32 22.87
CA GLU A 246 -5.31 -6.84 24.11
C GLU A 246 -6.28 -7.80 24.82
N ALA A 247 -7.56 -7.44 24.88
CA ALA A 247 -8.60 -8.28 25.50
C ALA A 247 -8.82 -9.60 24.74
N ALA A 248 -8.74 -9.59 23.40
CA ALA A 248 -8.87 -10.79 22.58
C ALA A 248 -7.66 -11.72 22.74
N GLN A 249 -6.45 -11.17 22.71
CA GLN A 249 -5.21 -11.93 22.88
C GLN A 249 -5.11 -12.56 24.27
N ALA A 250 -5.52 -11.85 25.32
CA ALA A 250 -5.57 -12.40 26.68
C ALA A 250 -6.55 -13.57 26.81
N LYS A 251 -7.69 -13.53 26.13
CA LYS A 251 -8.65 -14.66 26.09
C LYS A 251 -8.04 -15.88 25.40
N ASN A 252 -7.38 -15.69 24.26
CA ASN A 252 -6.77 -16.77 23.50
C ASN A 252 -5.60 -17.42 24.26
N ALA A 253 -4.81 -16.63 24.99
CA ALA A 253 -3.75 -17.14 25.86
C ALA A 253 -4.29 -18.06 26.97
N ASN A 254 -5.42 -17.69 27.59
CA ASN A 254 -6.07 -18.49 28.65
C ASN A 254 -6.77 -19.76 28.14
N THR A 255 -7.00 -19.90 26.83
CA THR A 255 -7.56 -21.13 26.23
C THR A 255 -6.50 -22.14 25.76
N THR A 256 -5.21 -21.84 25.92
CA THR A 256 -4.14 -22.79 25.61
C THR A 256 -3.99 -23.77 26.79
N PRO A 257 -4.23 -25.09 26.64
CA PRO A 257 -4.06 -26.01 27.75
C PRO A 257 -2.57 -26.07 28.12
N SER A 258 -2.26 -25.88 29.42
CA SER A 258 -0.93 -26.20 29.95
C SER A 258 -0.54 -27.63 29.53
N PRO A 259 0.72 -27.89 29.14
CA PRO A 259 1.17 -29.25 28.95
C PRO A 259 0.98 -29.99 30.28
N SER A 260 0.15 -31.04 30.27
CA SER A 260 -0.03 -31.92 31.42
C SER A 260 1.33 -32.44 31.88
N PRO A 261 1.69 -32.27 33.17
CA PRO A 261 2.90 -32.87 33.70
C PRO A 261 2.61 -34.34 33.94
N ASN A 262 2.89 -35.22 32.97
CA ASN A 262 3.14 -36.65 33.19
C ASN A 262 3.59 -37.35 31.89
N ASN A 263 4.91 -37.49 31.74
CA ASN A 263 5.50 -38.76 31.32
C ASN A 263 6.97 -38.77 31.77
N VAL A 264 7.18 -39.09 33.05
CA VAL A 264 8.48 -39.53 33.52
C VAL A 264 8.66 -40.95 33.00
N THR A 265 9.35 -41.08 31.87
CA THR A 265 9.83 -42.38 31.38
C THR A 265 10.88 -42.88 32.36
N SER A 266 10.54 -43.91 33.13
CA SER A 266 11.46 -44.62 34.01
C SER A 266 12.62 -45.20 33.18
N ALA A 267 13.85 -44.82 33.51
CA ALA A 267 15.05 -45.45 32.96
C ALA A 267 15.13 -46.93 33.39
N PRO A 268 15.63 -47.84 32.53
CA PRO A 268 15.85 -49.22 32.94
C PRO A 268 17.08 -49.32 33.86
N SER A 269 16.95 -50.05 34.97
CA SER A 269 18.08 -50.40 35.83
C SER A 269 18.95 -51.47 35.16
N PRO A 270 20.29 -51.44 35.34
CA PRO A 270 21.18 -52.46 34.80
C PRO A 270 21.11 -53.75 35.64
N GLN A 271 21.03 -54.90 34.97
CA GLN A 271 21.29 -56.20 35.59
C GLN A 271 22.74 -56.61 35.35
N ASN A 272 23.35 -57.10 36.44
CA ASN A 272 24.70 -57.68 36.52
C ASN A 272 24.88 -58.92 35.64
#